data_AF-A0A9D6JLJ2-F1
#
_entry.id   AF-A0A9D6JLJ2-F1
#
_cell.length_a   1.000
_cell.length_b   1.000
_cell.length_c   1.000
_cell.angle_alpha   90.00
_cell.angle_beta   90.00
_cell.angle_gamma   90.00
#
_symmetry.space_group_name_H-M   'P 1'
#
loop_
_entity.id
_entity.type
_entity.pdbx_description
1 polymer ?
#
loop_
_entity_poly.entity_id
_entity_poly.type
_entity_poly.pdbx_seq_one_letter_code
_entity_poly.pdbx_strand_id
1 'polypeptide(L)'
;MTEKSDNAATPEVECERLRKQLAQVQFRLQCVNDVIRDIASLLDLDQILQLVAEKARVLIGAKKMIVPIINNNRNMYTYMAASGEDAKSILG
;
A
#
# COMPACT_ATOMS: atom_id res chain seq x y z
N MET A 1 10.52 47.71 27.28
CA MET A 1 9.59 46.95 26.41
C MET A 1 10.41 45.94 25.63
N THR A 2 10.81 44.84 26.28
CA THR A 2 10.19 43.49 26.15
C THR A 2 10.23 43.02 24.70
N GLU A 3 11.31 42.33 24.34
CA GLU A 3 11.40 40.86 24.34
C GLU A 3 10.61 40.24 23.18
N LYS A 4 11.35 39.79 22.16
CA LYS A 4 11.15 38.47 21.56
C LYS A 4 12.40 38.08 20.78
N SER A 5 13.39 37.62 21.54
CA SER A 5 14.44 36.73 21.05
C SER A 5 13.79 35.36 20.88
N ASP A 6 13.12 35.11 19.76
CA ASP A 6 12.60 33.79 19.40
C ASP A 6 13.74 32.94 18.81
N ASN A 7 14.50 32.37 19.74
CA ASN A 7 15.03 31.01 19.75
C ASN A 7 15.18 30.30 18.38
N ALA A 8 16.32 30.51 17.70
CA ALA A 8 16.76 29.62 16.62
C ALA A 8 17.20 28.28 17.24
N ALA A 9 16.32 27.28 17.23
CA ALA A 9 16.69 25.91 17.57
C ALA A 9 17.92 25.51 16.71
N THR A 10 18.95 24.96 17.35
CA THR A 10 20.16 24.55 16.63
C THR A 10 19.80 23.52 15.55
N PRO A 11 20.51 23.52 14.40
CA PRO A 11 20.24 22.59 13.30
C PRO A 11 20.18 21.12 13.75
N GLU A 12 20.95 20.77 14.78
CA GLU A 12 21.02 19.44 15.39
C GLU A 12 19.75 19.06 16.13
N VAL A 13 19.18 19.97 16.93
CA VAL A 13 17.92 19.76 17.67
C VAL A 13 16.75 19.63 16.70
N GLU A 14 16.75 20.43 15.64
CA GLU A 14 15.73 20.36 14.60
C GLU A 14 15.81 19.05 13.78
N CYS A 15 17.03 18.61 13.44
CA CYS A 15 17.24 17.30 12.81
C CYS A 15 16.75 16.14 13.68
N GLU A 16 17.00 16.19 14.99
CA GLU A 16 16.53 15.17 15.93
C GLU A 16 15.00 15.13 16.02
N ARG A 17 14.37 16.32 16.07
CA ARG A 17 12.91 16.46 16.08
C ARG A 17 12.27 15.87 14.83
N LEU A 18 12.81 16.19 13.64
CA LEU A 18 12.33 15.66 12.37
C LEU A 18 12.50 14.14 12.27
N ARG A 19 13.63 13.60 12.74
CA ARG A 19 13.85 12.14 12.80
C ARG A 19 12.83 11.44 13.69
N LYS A 20 12.56 11.99 14.87
CA LYS A 20 11.53 11.47 15.79
C LYS A 20 10.14 11.47 15.14
N GLN A 21 9.78 12.55 14.45
CA GLN A 21 8.51 12.62 13.72
C GLN A 21 8.43 11.61 12.58
N LEU A 22 9.49 11.45 11.81
CA LEU A 22 9.54 10.46 10.72
C LEU A 22 9.37 9.04 11.26
N ALA A 23 10.11 8.68 12.31
CA ALA A 23 9.99 7.37 12.95
C ALA A 23 8.56 7.13 13.46
N GLN A 24 7.91 8.15 14.02
CA GLN A 24 6.55 8.03 14.50
C GLN A 24 5.52 7.88 13.38
N VAL A 25 5.69 8.59 12.28
CA VAL A 25 4.86 8.42 11.07
C VAL A 25 5.06 7.03 10.49
N GLN A 26 6.29 6.54 10.38
CA GLN A 26 6.60 5.19 9.90
C GLN A 26 5.94 4.11 10.76
N PHE A 27 6.05 4.22 12.09
CA PHE A 27 5.39 3.30 13.01
C PHE A 27 3.86 3.30 12.82
N ARG A 28 3.26 4.48 12.70
CA ARG A 28 1.81 4.60 12.46
C ARG A 28 1.38 3.97 11.14
N LEU A 29 2.15 4.18 10.07
CA LEU A 29 1.89 3.55 8.77
C LEU A 29 2.02 2.03 8.85
N GLN A 30 3.00 1.53 9.57
CA GLN A 30 3.17 0.09 9.79
C GLN A 30 1.95 -0.50 10.50
N CYS A 31 1.51 0.10 11.62
CA CYS A 31 0.31 -0.37 12.33
C CYS A 31 -0.94 -0.36 11.45
N VAL A 32 -1.14 0.70 10.64
CA VAL A 32 -2.27 0.76 9.70
C VAL A 32 -2.18 -0.35 8.66
N ASN A 33 -0.99 -0.61 8.11
CA ASN A 33 -0.78 -1.70 7.16
C ASN A 33 -1.04 -3.07 7.78
N ASP A 34 -0.64 -3.29 9.04
CA ASP A 34 -0.86 -4.55 9.75
C ASP A 34 -2.36 -4.78 9.97
N VAL A 35 -3.10 -3.74 10.41
CA VAL A 35 -4.57 -3.82 10.53
C VAL A 35 -5.25 -4.08 9.18
N ILE A 36 -4.80 -3.42 8.11
CA ILE A 36 -5.32 -3.67 6.76
C ILE A 36 -5.06 -5.11 6.34
N ARG A 37 -3.87 -5.66 6.64
CA ARG A 37 -3.51 -7.04 6.34
C ARG A 37 -4.37 -8.03 7.11
N ASP A 38 -4.60 -7.78 8.40
CA ASP A 38 -5.43 -8.62 9.25
C ASP A 38 -6.88 -8.60 8.77
N ILE A 39 -7.43 -7.43 8.47
CA ILE A 39 -8.78 -7.29 7.87
C ILE A 39 -8.83 -7.99 6.51
N ALA A 40 -7.79 -7.83 5.69
CA ALA A 40 -7.71 -8.50 4.39
C ALA A 40 -7.64 -10.02 4.53
N SER A 41 -7.05 -10.56 5.61
CA SER A 41 -7.05 -12.00 5.87
C SER A 41 -8.42 -12.56 6.25
N LEU A 42 -9.34 -11.70 6.71
CA LEU A 42 -10.73 -12.04 7.05
C LEU A 42 -11.68 -11.83 5.86
N LEU A 43 -11.24 -11.11 4.83
CA LEU A 43 -11.97 -10.87 3.60
C LEU A 43 -11.67 -11.98 2.59
N ASP A 44 -12.64 -12.26 1.73
CA ASP A 44 -12.49 -13.16 0.60
C ASP A 44 -11.34 -12.65 -0.31
N LEU A 45 -10.24 -13.41 -0.35
CA LEU A 45 -9.02 -13.05 -1.06
C LEU A 45 -9.29 -12.73 -2.54
N ASP A 46 -10.27 -13.39 -3.14
CA ASP A 46 -10.66 -13.20 -4.53
C ASP A 46 -11.20 -11.78 -4.75
N GLN A 47 -12.05 -11.30 -3.82
CA GLN A 47 -12.63 -9.96 -3.87
C GLN A 47 -11.56 -8.87 -3.68
N ILE A 48 -10.57 -9.13 -2.81
CA ILE A 48 -9.48 -8.19 -2.57
C ILE A 48 -8.59 -8.06 -3.80
N LEU A 49 -8.17 -9.19 -4.38
CA LEU A 49 -7.31 -9.19 -5.56
C LEU A 49 -8.02 -8.54 -6.75
N GLN A 50 -9.34 -8.74 -6.88
CA GLN A 50 -10.15 -8.07 -7.89
C GLN A 50 -10.17 -6.56 -7.70
N LEU A 51 -10.41 -6.08 -6.47
CA LEU A 51 -10.37 -4.65 -6.15
C LEU A 51 -8.99 -4.04 -6.43
N VAL A 52 -7.91 -4.74 -6.07
CA VAL A 52 -6.54 -4.31 -6.34
C VAL A 52 -6.27 -4.20 -7.84
N ALA A 53 -6.67 -5.20 -8.64
CA ALA A 53 -6.49 -5.18 -10.09
C ALA A 53 -7.20 -3.96 -10.73
N GLU A 54 -8.41 -3.63 -10.27
CA GLU A 54 -9.17 -2.47 -10.74
C GLU A 54 -8.51 -1.14 -10.36
N LYS A 55 -8.14 -0.96 -9.09
CA LYS A 55 -7.51 0.28 -8.62
C LYS A 55 -6.15 0.50 -9.28
N ALA A 56 -5.34 -0.56 -9.38
CA ALA A 56 -4.03 -0.51 -10.03
C ALA A 56 -4.16 -0.15 -11.52
N ARG A 57 -5.11 -0.74 -12.25
CA ARG A 57 -5.35 -0.41 -13.67
C ARG A 57 -5.65 1.07 -13.86
N VAL A 58 -6.55 1.62 -13.04
CA VAL A 58 -6.92 3.04 -13.09
C VAL A 58 -5.73 3.93 -12.75
N LEU A 59 -4.98 3.59 -11.70
CA LEU A 59 -3.84 4.37 -11.23
C LEU A 59 -2.74 4.49 -12.30
N ILE A 60 -2.46 3.42 -13.03
CA ILE A 60 -1.38 3.39 -14.04
C ILE A 60 -1.87 3.69 -15.46
N GLY A 61 -3.19 3.85 -15.66
CA GLY A 61 -3.78 4.09 -16.98
C GLY A 61 -3.64 2.91 -17.98
N ALA A 62 -3.52 1.67 -17.49
CA ALA A 62 -3.31 0.51 -18.36
C ALA A 62 -4.60 0.04 -19.05
N LYS A 63 -4.45 -0.55 -20.24
CA LYS A 63 -5.57 -1.20 -20.95
C LYS A 63 -6.01 -2.53 -20.31
N LYS A 64 -5.10 -3.23 -19.63
CA LYS A 64 -5.37 -4.52 -19.01
C LYS A 64 -4.45 -4.73 -17.80
N MET A 65 -4.99 -5.33 -16.75
CA MET A 65 -4.27 -5.75 -15.54
C MET A 65 -4.73 -7.13 -15.13
N ILE A 66 -3.80 -8.00 -14.75
CA ILE A 66 -4.06 -9.39 -14.36
C ILE A 66 -3.20 -9.72 -13.15
N VAL A 67 -3.75 -10.46 -12.20
CA VAL A 67 -3.04 -10.93 -11.01
C VAL A 67 -2.98 -12.47 -11.02
N PRO A 68 -1.89 -13.06 -11.53
CA PRO A 68 -1.68 -14.50 -11.44
C PRO A 68 -1.12 -14.87 -10.06
N ILE A 69 -1.67 -15.92 -9.45
CA ILE A 69 -1.10 -16.56 -8.27
C ILE A 69 -0.50 -17.89 -8.70
N ILE A 70 0.77 -18.10 -8.32
CA ILE A 70 1.43 -19.38 -8.48
C ILE A 70 1.22 -20.21 -7.21
N ASN A 71 0.91 -21.49 -7.38
CA ASN A 71 0.84 -22.38 -6.23
C ASN A 71 2.24 -22.63 -5.62
N ASN A 72 2.28 -23.13 -4.37
CA ASN A 72 3.54 -23.37 -3.65
C ASN A 72 4.50 -24.31 -4.39
N ASN A 73 3.97 -25.25 -5.16
CA ASN A 73 4.74 -26.22 -5.94
C ASN A 73 5.31 -25.62 -7.24
N ARG A 74 5.02 -24.35 -7.53
CA ARG A 74 5.45 -23.60 -8.72
C ARG A 74 5.11 -24.28 -10.05
N ASN A 75 4.06 -25.09 -10.08
CA ASN A 75 3.71 -25.90 -11.25
C ASN A 75 2.41 -25.44 -11.93
N MET A 76 1.65 -24.54 -11.31
CA MET A 76 0.38 -24.06 -11.83
C MET A 76 0.17 -22.58 -11.48
N TYR A 77 -0.33 -21.83 -12.46
CA TYR A 77 -0.77 -20.45 -12.28
C TYR A 77 -2.29 -20.40 -12.38
N THR A 78 -2.93 -19.66 -11.47
CA THR A 78 -4.35 -19.34 -11.53
C THR A 78 -4.51 -17.82 -11.64
N TYR A 79 -5.35 -17.36 -12.56
CA TYR A 79 -5.66 -15.95 -12.72
C TYR A 79 -6.76 -15.57 -11.73
N MET A 80 -6.36 -15.02 -10.59
CA MET A 80 -7.28 -14.73 -9.47
C MET A 80 -8.03 -13.41 -9.63
N ALA A 81 -7.50 -12.49 -10.43
CA ALA A 81 -8.13 -11.21 -10.69
C ALA A 81 -7.70 -10.63 -12.03
N ALA A 82 -8.62 -9.92 -12.68
CA ALA A 82 -8.34 -9.24 -13.94
C ALA A 82 -9.21 -7.98 -14.07
N SER A 83 -8.64 -6.93 -14.67
CA SER A 83 -9.35 -5.69 -14.95
C SER A 83 -8.98 -5.16 -16.34
N GLY A 84 -9.99 -4.71 -17.08
CA GLY A 84 -9.83 -4.16 -18.42
C GLY A 84 -10.26 -5.09 -19.53
N GLU A 85 -9.69 -4.89 -20.71
CA GLU A 85 -10.11 -5.58 -21.93
C GLU A 85 -10.00 -7.12 -21.78
N ASP A 86 -11.03 -7.84 -22.20
CA ASP A 86 -11.17 -9.32 -22.07
C ASP A 86 -10.93 -9.91 -20.68
N ALA A 87 -10.95 -9.10 -19.60
CA ALA A 87 -10.65 -9.58 -18.25
C ALA A 87 -11.51 -10.79 -17.83
N LYS A 88 -12.79 -10.80 -18.21
CA LYS A 88 -13.73 -11.90 -17.92
C LYS A 88 -13.41 -13.21 -18.63
N SER A 89 -12.64 -13.18 -19.72
CA SER A 89 -12.24 -14.39 -20.47
C SER A 89 -10.95 -15.01 -19.95
N ILE A 90 -10.26 -14.33 -19.02
CA ILE A 90 -8.94 -14.73 -18.50
C ILE A 90 -9.06 -15.34 -17.10
N LEU A 91 -10.10 -14.97 -16.36
CA LEU A 91 -10.45 -15.59 -15.08
C LEU A 91 -10.87 -17.05 -15.33
N GLY A 92 -10.28 -17.96 -14.56
CA GLY A 92 -10.53 -19.41 -14.62
C GLY A 92 -11.43 -19.89 -13.50
#